data_AF-A0AA95SFT2-F1
#
_entry.id   AF-A0AA95SFT2-F1
#
_cell.length_a   1.000
_cell.length_b   1.000
_cell.length_c   1.000
_cell.angle_alpha   90.00
_cell.angle_beta   90.00
_cell.angle_gamma   90.00
#
_symmetry.space_group_name_H-M   'P 1'
#
loop_
_entity.id
_entity.type
_entity.pdbx_description
1 polymer ?
#
loop_
_entity_poly.entity_id
_entity_poly.type
_entity_poly.pdbx_seq_one_letter_code
_entity_poly.pdbx_strand_id
1 'polypeptide(L)'
;MKKNKLILFFLSVVLIIFISTSETFADSKKQLEQIIMDHEFRITKLEQSGSPNENIAPDVKQNLIQEAEFRAKNLSYYDDSTGQSFLYNVTKVDVIERDGKVYLQIFLEGDYKWGQSTTYGYTHFEDGRFFAYNLVNSLDTASKLYDVVLHYEFYQNGEKIKFTF
;
A
#
# COMPACT_ATOMS: atom_id res chain seq x y z
N MET A 1 -60.02 -8.97 4.91
CA MET A 1 -58.98 -9.99 4.66
C MET A 1 -57.77 -9.55 3.81
N LYS A 2 -57.76 -8.37 3.14
CA LYS A 2 -56.60 -7.93 2.32
C LYS A 2 -55.44 -7.30 3.10
N LYS A 3 -55.68 -6.70 4.28
CA LYS A 3 -54.65 -6.02 5.09
C LYS A 3 -53.64 -6.99 5.76
N ASN A 4 -54.08 -8.20 6.14
CA ASN A 4 -53.20 -9.17 6.80
C ASN A 4 -52.14 -9.78 5.87
N LYS A 5 -52.40 -9.82 4.55
CA LYS A 5 -51.43 -10.32 3.56
C LYS A 5 -50.26 -9.36 3.32
N LEU A 6 -50.50 -8.04 3.46
CA LEU A 6 -49.46 -7.02 3.27
C LEU A 6 -48.47 -6.99 4.44
N ILE A 7 -48.96 -7.17 5.67
CA ILE A 7 -48.12 -7.22 6.88
C ILE A 7 -47.22 -8.45 6.88
N LEU A 8 -47.74 -9.61 6.47
CA LEU A 8 -46.95 -10.84 6.32
C LEU A 8 -45.85 -10.71 5.26
N PHE A 9 -46.12 -10.00 4.15
CA PHE A 9 -45.13 -9.75 3.11
C PHE A 9 -44.00 -8.82 3.59
N PHE A 10 -44.31 -7.74 4.30
CA PHE A 10 -43.30 -6.86 4.91
C PHE A 10 -42.45 -7.57 5.97
N LEU A 11 -43.06 -8.42 6.80
CA LEU A 11 -42.33 -9.21 7.79
C LEU A 11 -41.35 -10.20 7.14
N SER A 12 -41.73 -10.82 6.01
CA SER A 12 -40.83 -11.72 5.28
C SER A 12 -39.66 -11.01 4.59
N VAL A 13 -39.85 -9.79 4.09
CA VAL A 13 -38.77 -9.01 3.45
C VAL A 13 -37.76 -8.53 4.49
N VAL A 14 -38.22 -8.09 5.68
CA VAL A 14 -37.32 -7.70 6.78
C VAL A 14 -36.53 -8.89 7.31
N LEU A 15 -37.13 -10.09 7.37
CA LEU A 15 -36.42 -11.31 7.79
C LEU A 15 -35.31 -11.70 6.81
N ILE A 16 -35.56 -11.59 5.49
CA ILE A 16 -34.57 -11.93 4.45
C ILE A 16 -33.38 -10.96 4.47
N ILE A 17 -33.61 -9.67 4.77
CA ILE A 17 -32.55 -8.67 4.93
C ILE A 17 -31.72 -8.94 6.20
N PHE A 18 -32.34 -9.41 7.29
CA PHE A 18 -31.62 -9.79 8.51
C PHE A 18 -30.77 -11.06 8.35
N ILE A 19 -31.19 -12.02 7.52
CA ILE A 19 -30.42 -13.24 7.28
C ILE A 19 -29.25 -13.00 6.32
N SER A 20 -29.36 -12.04 5.40
CA SER A 20 -28.27 -11.70 4.45
C SER A 20 -27.20 -10.73 5.03
N THR A 21 -27.51 -10.05 6.14
CA THR A 21 -26.55 -9.18 6.85
C THR A 21 -25.78 -9.89 7.96
N SER A 22 -26.24 -11.06 8.42
CA SER A 22 -25.53 -11.84 9.44
C SER A 22 -24.25 -12.48 8.91
N GLU A 23 -24.24 -12.92 7.65
CA GLU A 23 -23.05 -13.51 7.01
C GLU A 23 -21.97 -12.44 6.77
N THR A 24 -22.34 -11.27 6.27
CA THR A 24 -21.41 -10.14 6.05
C THR A 24 -20.87 -9.57 7.37
N PHE A 25 -21.68 -9.55 8.43
CA PHE A 25 -21.24 -9.16 9.77
C PHE A 25 -20.34 -10.22 10.42
N ALA A 26 -20.65 -11.51 10.24
CA ALA A 26 -19.82 -12.61 10.75
C ALA A 26 -18.45 -12.66 10.06
N ASP A 27 -18.40 -12.44 8.74
CA ASP A 27 -17.14 -12.35 8.00
C ASP A 27 -16.32 -11.12 8.39
N SER A 28 -16.97 -9.96 8.59
CA SER A 28 -16.30 -8.75 9.10
C SER A 28 -15.73 -8.98 10.50
N LYS A 29 -16.46 -9.68 11.37
CA LYS A 29 -16.01 -10.02 12.72
C LYS A 29 -14.82 -10.98 12.69
N LYS A 30 -14.83 -12.00 11.83
CA LYS A 30 -13.70 -12.91 11.63
C LYS A 30 -12.46 -12.20 11.09
N GLN A 31 -12.62 -11.30 10.12
CA GLN A 31 -11.53 -10.49 9.61
C GLN A 31 -10.93 -9.60 10.71
N LEU A 32 -11.78 -8.99 11.54
CA LEU A 32 -11.31 -8.16 12.65
C LEU A 32 -10.61 -8.99 13.74
N GLU A 33 -11.15 -10.15 14.09
CA GLU A 33 -10.51 -11.10 15.03
C GLU A 33 -9.15 -11.57 14.49
N GLN A 34 -9.05 -11.81 13.18
CA GLN A 34 -7.80 -12.19 12.52
C GLN A 34 -6.78 -11.05 12.53
N ILE A 35 -7.21 -9.80 12.32
CA ILE A 35 -6.35 -8.60 12.41
C ILE A 35 -5.87 -8.40 13.85
N ILE A 36 -6.76 -8.54 14.84
CA ILE A 36 -6.41 -8.39 16.27
C ILE A 36 -5.42 -9.48 16.68
N MET A 37 -5.65 -10.74 16.29
CA MET A 37 -4.77 -11.85 16.61
C MET A 37 -3.39 -11.70 15.95
N ASP A 38 -3.35 -11.23 14.70
CA ASP A 38 -2.11 -10.89 14.01
C ASP A 38 -1.38 -9.72 14.71
N HIS A 39 -2.10 -8.71 15.19
CA HIS A 39 -1.52 -7.61 15.97
C HIS A 39 -1.00 -8.06 17.34
N GLU A 40 -1.74 -8.89 18.09
CA GLU A 40 -1.32 -9.41 19.40
C GLU A 40 -0.08 -10.32 19.29
N PHE A 41 -0.02 -11.15 18.24
CA PHE A 41 1.15 -11.96 17.94
C PHE A 41 2.38 -11.09 17.62
N ARG A 42 2.19 -10.02 16.83
CA ARG A 42 3.25 -9.05 16.51
C ARG A 42 3.74 -8.31 17.75
N ILE A 43 2.85 -7.87 18.64
CA ILE A 43 3.20 -7.19 19.91
C ILE A 43 4.02 -8.12 20.80
N THR A 44 3.57 -9.36 21.01
CA THR A 44 4.27 -10.35 21.86
C THR A 44 5.69 -10.63 21.34
N LYS A 45 5.88 -10.60 20.02
CA LYS A 45 7.18 -10.83 19.40
C LYS A 45 8.11 -9.61 19.53
N LEU A 46 7.58 -8.39 19.48
CA LEU A 46 8.32 -7.15 19.70
C LEU A 46 8.81 -7.02 21.16
N GLU A 47 8.04 -7.51 22.12
CA GLU A 47 8.41 -7.50 23.54
C GLU A 47 9.56 -8.48 23.88
N GLN A 48 9.82 -9.48 23.03
CA GLN A 48 10.86 -10.51 23.26
C GLN A 48 12.24 -10.18 22.68
N SER A 49 12.37 -9.13 21.88
CA SER A 49 13.62 -8.78 21.18
C SER A 49 14.37 -7.64 21.88
N GLY A 50 15.18 -7.99 22.90
CA GLY A 50 16.20 -7.11 23.49
C GLY A 50 17.61 -7.46 22.96
N SER A 51 18.42 -6.47 22.57
CA SER A 51 19.64 -6.68 21.75
C SER A 51 20.11 -5.46 20.92
N PRO A 52 20.97 -4.52 21.40
CA PRO A 52 21.32 -3.31 20.64
C PRO A 52 22.44 -3.58 19.62
N ASN A 53 22.03 -3.86 18.40
CA ASN A 53 22.76 -3.56 17.16
C ASN A 53 21.66 -3.57 16.09
N GLU A 54 21.07 -2.40 15.87
CA GLU A 54 19.81 -2.16 15.16
C GLU A 54 19.87 -2.63 13.70
N ASN A 55 19.65 -3.93 13.50
CA ASN A 55 19.07 -4.42 12.26
C ASN A 55 17.55 -4.42 12.44
N ILE A 56 16.81 -3.90 11.46
CA ILE A 56 15.35 -4.04 11.47
C ILE A 56 14.99 -5.53 11.56
N ALA A 57 13.95 -5.83 12.34
CA ALA A 57 13.52 -7.20 12.50
C ALA A 57 13.16 -7.80 11.12
N PRO A 58 13.55 -9.06 10.81
CA PRO A 58 13.35 -9.64 9.48
C PRO A 58 11.90 -9.63 8.99
N ASP A 59 10.94 -9.69 9.91
CA ASP A 59 9.51 -9.57 9.63
C ASP A 59 9.08 -8.13 9.32
N VAL A 60 9.63 -7.14 10.02
CA VAL A 60 9.44 -5.72 9.66
C VAL A 60 9.96 -5.48 8.24
N LYS A 61 11.14 -6.00 7.90
CA LYS A 61 11.70 -5.93 6.55
C LYS A 61 10.76 -6.54 5.51
N GLN A 62 10.26 -7.75 5.77
CA GLN A 62 9.36 -8.43 4.84
C GLN A 62 8.02 -7.70 4.67
N ASN A 63 7.47 -7.14 5.75
CA ASN A 63 6.24 -6.37 5.72
C ASN A 63 6.40 -5.08 4.91
N LEU A 64 7.51 -4.36 5.10
CA LEU A 64 7.84 -3.17 4.31
C LEU A 64 7.92 -3.48 2.82
N ILE A 65 8.56 -4.59 2.44
CA ILE A 65 8.64 -5.04 1.05
C ILE A 65 7.24 -5.34 0.51
N GLN A 66 6.42 -6.12 1.23
CA GLN A 66 5.07 -6.47 0.78
C GLN A 66 4.17 -5.25 0.61
N GLU A 67 4.20 -4.32 1.55
CA GLU A 67 3.41 -3.08 1.50
C GLU A 67 3.84 -2.21 0.31
N ALA A 68 5.15 -2.07 0.10
CA ALA A 68 5.71 -1.32 -1.01
C ALA A 68 5.38 -1.96 -2.36
N GLU A 69 5.51 -3.28 -2.49
CA GLU A 69 5.11 -3.99 -3.70
C GLU A 69 3.62 -3.82 -4.00
N PHE A 70 2.76 -4.00 -2.98
CA PHE A 70 1.33 -3.86 -3.13
C PHE A 70 0.98 -2.45 -3.62
N ARG A 71 1.52 -1.41 -3.00
CA ARG A 71 1.24 -0.03 -3.40
C ARG A 71 1.80 0.29 -4.78
N ALA A 72 3.05 -0.09 -5.05
CA ALA A 72 3.72 0.21 -6.31
C ALA A 72 3.03 -0.46 -7.51
N LYS A 73 2.58 -1.71 -7.38
CA LYS A 73 1.86 -2.45 -8.44
C LYS A 73 0.47 -1.87 -8.77
N ASN A 74 -0.11 -1.09 -7.86
CA ASN A 74 -1.43 -0.46 -8.04
C ASN A 74 -1.34 1.02 -8.49
N LEU A 75 -0.13 1.56 -8.66
CA LEU A 75 0.04 2.89 -9.25
C LEU A 75 -0.06 2.80 -10.77
N SER A 76 -0.68 3.82 -11.36
CA SER A 76 -0.76 3.99 -12.81
C SER A 76 -0.42 5.42 -13.22
N TYR A 77 -0.11 5.60 -14.49
CA TYR A 77 0.03 6.91 -15.14
C TYR A 77 -0.82 6.95 -16.39
N TYR A 78 -1.15 8.18 -16.80
CA TYR A 78 -1.82 8.45 -18.06
C TYR A 78 -0.79 8.90 -19.09
N ASP A 79 -0.75 8.26 -20.25
CA ASP A 79 0.09 8.65 -21.36
C ASP A 79 -0.75 9.43 -22.38
N ASP A 80 -0.50 10.73 -22.47
CA ASP A 80 -1.20 11.64 -23.38
C ASP A 80 -1.01 11.27 -24.86
N SER A 81 0.09 10.59 -25.22
CA SER A 81 0.39 10.26 -26.61
C SER A 81 -0.48 9.12 -27.16
N THR A 82 -0.85 8.18 -26.28
CA THR A 82 -1.71 7.04 -26.59
C THR A 82 -3.14 7.21 -26.06
N GLY A 83 -3.35 8.14 -25.14
CA GLY A 83 -4.63 8.41 -24.48
C GLY A 83 -5.06 7.33 -23.49
N GLN A 84 -4.12 6.54 -22.98
CA GLN A 84 -4.39 5.35 -22.16
C GLN A 84 -3.67 5.42 -20.80
N SER A 85 -4.21 4.68 -19.84
CA SER A 85 -3.55 4.47 -18.54
C SER A 85 -2.74 3.19 -18.53
N PHE A 86 -1.52 3.27 -18.00
CA PHE A 86 -0.60 2.16 -17.89
C PHE A 86 -0.19 1.95 -16.44
N LEU A 87 0.02 0.69 -16.06
CA LEU A 87 0.68 0.35 -14.80
C LEU A 87 2.19 0.54 -14.95
N TYR A 88 2.83 0.93 -13.85
CA TYR A 88 4.29 0.91 -13.80
C TYR A 88 4.79 -0.53 -13.77
N ASN A 89 5.82 -0.83 -14.55
CA ASN A 89 6.47 -2.13 -14.56
C ASN A 89 7.52 -2.17 -13.45
N VAL A 90 7.06 -2.49 -12.25
CA VAL A 90 7.89 -2.65 -11.05
C VAL A 90 8.37 -4.09 -10.99
N THR A 91 9.67 -4.29 -11.21
CA THR A 91 10.26 -5.62 -11.33
C THR A 91 10.75 -6.18 -10.02
N LYS A 92 11.16 -5.30 -9.10
CA LYS A 92 11.66 -5.69 -7.78
C LYS A 92 11.44 -4.57 -6.76
N VAL A 93 11.20 -4.97 -5.52
CA VAL A 93 11.36 -4.12 -4.33
C VAL A 93 12.34 -4.82 -3.39
N ASP A 94 13.23 -4.06 -2.78
CA ASP A 94 14.19 -4.58 -1.79
C ASP A 94 14.32 -3.60 -0.63
N VAL A 95 14.79 -4.10 0.49
CA VAL A 95 15.14 -3.28 1.66
C VAL A 95 16.58 -3.60 2.04
N ILE A 96 17.42 -2.57 2.07
CA ILE A 96 18.81 -2.71 2.50
C ILE A 96 19.10 -1.79 3.68
N GLU A 97 20.05 -2.20 4.50
CA GLU A 97 20.52 -1.44 5.63
C GLU A 97 21.95 -1.02 5.34
N ARG A 98 22.22 0.28 5.42
CA ARG A 98 23.55 0.85 5.17
C ARG A 98 23.76 2.05 6.08
N ASP A 99 24.88 2.07 6.79
CA ASP A 99 25.27 3.20 7.65
C ASP A 99 24.19 3.55 8.70
N GLY A 100 23.53 2.53 9.28
CA GLY A 100 22.44 2.70 10.25
C GLY A 100 21.14 3.26 9.67
N LYS A 101 20.99 3.25 8.33
CA LYS A 101 19.80 3.72 7.62
C LYS A 101 19.15 2.59 6.85
N VAL A 102 17.83 2.62 6.82
CA VAL A 102 17.00 1.68 6.07
C VAL A 102 16.64 2.30 4.73
N TYR A 103 17.03 1.65 3.65
CA TYR A 103 16.71 2.07 2.28
C TYR A 103 15.73 1.10 1.64
N LEU A 104 14.58 1.61 1.24
CA LEU A 104 13.65 0.91 0.37
C LEU A 104 14.07 1.19 -1.09
N GLN A 105 14.46 0.13 -1.79
CA GLN A 105 14.89 0.18 -3.19
C GLN A 105 13.75 -0.30 -4.10
N ILE A 106 13.39 0.52 -5.08
CA ILE A 106 12.32 0.21 -6.05
C ILE A 106 12.93 0.16 -7.44
N PHE A 107 12.74 -0.97 -8.12
CA PHE A 107 13.28 -1.22 -9.45
C PHE A 107 12.16 -1.23 -10.47
N LEU A 108 12.31 -0.39 -11.49
CA LEU A 108 11.38 -0.23 -12.60
C LEU A 108 12.07 -0.57 -13.91
N GLU A 109 11.31 -1.09 -14.86
CA GLU A 109 11.72 -1.27 -16.25
C GLU A 109 10.81 -0.49 -17.19
N GLY A 110 11.38 0.34 -18.05
CA GLY A 110 10.62 1.21 -18.93
C GLY A 110 11.33 2.53 -19.20
N ASP A 111 10.62 3.44 -19.86
CA ASP A 111 11.12 4.79 -20.16
C ASP A 111 10.24 5.83 -19.45
N TYR A 112 10.44 5.93 -18.14
CA TYR A 112 9.75 6.92 -17.32
C TYR A 112 10.60 8.19 -17.21
N LYS A 113 9.92 9.33 -17.18
CA LYS A 113 10.53 10.64 -17.06
C LYS A 113 10.51 11.11 -15.59
N TRP A 114 11.65 11.59 -15.12
CA TRP A 114 11.87 11.90 -13.70
C TRP A 114 11.97 13.40 -13.40
N GLY A 115 11.66 14.23 -14.39
CA GLY A 115 11.72 15.67 -14.29
C GLY A 115 10.43 16.29 -13.79
N GLN A 116 10.35 17.60 -14.05
CA GLN A 116 9.15 18.39 -13.92
C GLN A 116 8.92 19.06 -15.26
N SER A 117 7.66 19.10 -15.69
CA SER A 117 7.25 19.74 -16.93
C SER A 117 6.23 20.82 -16.61
N THR A 118 6.24 21.91 -17.38
CA THR A 118 5.26 23.00 -17.26
C THR A 118 4.40 23.02 -18.51
N THR A 119 3.10 22.75 -18.34
CA THR A 119 2.12 22.78 -19.42
C THR A 119 0.98 23.71 -19.01
N TYR A 120 0.59 24.63 -19.90
CA TYR A 120 -0.43 25.66 -19.63
C TYR A 120 -0.19 26.51 -18.36
N GLY A 121 1.08 26.72 -17.97
CA GLY A 121 1.44 27.47 -16.77
C GLY A 121 1.41 26.66 -15.46
N TYR A 122 1.09 25.36 -15.52
CA TYR A 122 1.10 24.47 -14.37
C TYR A 122 2.31 23.53 -14.41
N THR A 123 3.13 23.60 -13.38
CA THR A 123 4.22 22.64 -13.17
C THR A 123 3.66 21.35 -12.58
N HIS A 124 3.92 20.24 -13.24
CA HIS A 124 3.54 18.90 -12.80
C HIS A 124 4.77 18.00 -12.81
N PHE A 125 4.69 16.93 -12.02
CA PHE A 125 5.69 15.88 -12.04
C PHE A 125 5.46 15.01 -13.26
N GLU A 126 6.56 14.68 -13.93
CA GLU A 126 6.51 13.66 -14.97
C GLU A 126 6.28 12.28 -14.33
N ASP A 127 5.85 11.31 -15.12
CA ASP A 127 5.38 9.99 -14.69
C ASP A 127 6.30 9.28 -13.68
N GLY A 128 7.60 9.19 -13.93
CA GLY A 128 8.56 8.58 -13.00
C GLY A 128 8.63 9.33 -11.66
N ARG A 129 8.64 10.66 -11.68
CA ARG A 129 8.66 11.46 -10.44
C ARG A 129 7.30 11.43 -9.72
N PHE A 130 6.21 11.37 -10.46
CA PHE A 130 4.86 11.23 -9.93
C PHE A 130 4.69 9.88 -9.23
N PHE A 131 5.18 8.78 -9.82
CA PHE A 131 5.25 7.48 -9.18
C PHE A 131 5.96 7.56 -7.83
N ALA A 132 7.18 8.11 -7.82
CA ALA A 132 7.97 8.19 -6.60
C ALA A 132 7.28 9.03 -5.52
N TYR A 133 6.73 10.18 -5.88
CA TYR A 133 6.02 11.04 -4.94
C TYR A 133 4.84 10.33 -4.30
N ASN A 134 3.99 9.69 -5.10
CA ASN A 134 2.82 8.99 -4.58
C ASN A 134 3.22 7.77 -3.75
N LEU A 135 4.21 6.99 -4.19
CA LEU A 135 4.65 5.83 -3.44
C LEU A 135 5.23 6.23 -2.08
N VAL A 136 6.12 7.23 -2.04
CA VAL A 136 6.71 7.74 -0.79
C VAL A 136 5.63 8.23 0.16
N ASN A 137 4.73 9.09 -0.30
CA ASN A 137 3.64 9.60 0.56
C ASN A 137 2.73 8.49 1.07
N SER A 138 2.48 7.48 0.24
CA SER A 138 1.64 6.36 0.63
C SER A 138 2.32 5.48 1.70
N LEU A 139 3.64 5.37 1.68
CA LEU A 139 4.43 4.56 2.61
C LEU A 139 4.81 5.28 3.92
N ASP A 140 4.59 6.59 4.01
CA ASP A 140 4.85 7.37 5.23
C ASP A 140 4.02 6.89 6.43
N THR A 141 2.84 6.32 6.20
CA THR A 141 2.06 5.68 7.28
C THR A 141 2.69 4.36 7.72
N ALA A 142 3.19 3.57 6.78
CA ALA A 142 3.79 2.26 7.07
C ALA A 142 5.12 2.42 7.82
N SER A 143 5.95 3.39 7.43
CA SER A 143 7.21 3.69 8.12
C SER A 143 6.98 4.03 9.60
N LYS A 144 5.97 4.85 9.90
CA LYS A 144 5.57 5.22 11.27
C LYS A 144 5.03 4.04 12.09
N LEU A 145 4.30 3.11 11.45
CA LEU A 145 3.77 1.93 12.13
C LEU A 145 4.87 1.02 12.67
N TYR A 146 5.99 0.93 11.94
CA TYR A 146 7.11 0.07 12.29
C TYR A 146 8.24 0.78 13.04
N ASP A 147 8.08 2.08 13.34
CA ASP A 147 9.12 2.94 13.92
C ASP A 147 10.44 2.92 13.12
N VAL A 148 10.33 2.91 11.78
CA VAL A 148 11.47 2.89 10.87
C VAL A 148 11.51 4.17 10.05
N VAL A 149 12.65 4.87 10.05
CA VAL A 149 12.88 5.99 9.13
C VAL A 149 13.33 5.44 7.77
N LEU A 150 12.44 5.49 6.79
CA LEU A 150 12.71 5.00 5.44
C LEU A 150 13.40 6.06 4.58
N HIS A 151 14.49 5.64 3.93
CA HIS A 151 15.07 6.32 2.78
C HIS A 151 14.64 5.59 1.50
N TYR A 152 14.51 6.32 0.40
CA TYR A 152 14.03 5.76 -0.85
C TYR A 152 15.09 5.84 -1.94
N GLU A 153 15.26 4.75 -2.67
CA GLU A 153 16.09 4.71 -3.88
C GLU A 153 15.26 4.14 -5.03
N PHE A 154 15.29 4.84 -6.15
CA PHE A 154 14.61 4.41 -7.38
C PHE A 154 15.65 4.03 -8.42
N TYR A 155 15.40 2.91 -9.08
CA TYR A 155 16.22 2.39 -10.16
C TYR A 155 15.37 2.21 -11.39
N GLN A 156 15.83 2.69 -12.55
CA GLN A 156 15.20 2.45 -13.85
C GLN A 156 16.18 1.71 -14.74
N ASN A 157 15.76 0.57 -15.29
CA ASN A 157 16.59 -0.26 -16.17
C ASN A 157 17.97 -0.59 -15.56
N GLY A 158 18.00 -0.78 -14.23
CA GLY A 158 19.22 -1.07 -13.46
C GLY A 158 20.03 0.15 -13.02
N GLU A 159 19.70 1.37 -13.47
CA GLU A 159 20.42 2.59 -13.10
C GLU A 159 19.72 3.36 -11.99
N LYS A 160 20.49 3.82 -11.00
CA LYS A 160 19.98 4.63 -9.91
C LYS A 160 19.58 6.02 -10.40
N ILE A 161 18.32 6.38 -10.23
CA ILE A 161 17.82 7.71 -10.52
C ILE A 161 18.23 8.68 -9.41
N LYS A 162 18.71 9.86 -9.81
CA LYS A 162 19.04 10.96 -8.91
C LYS A 162 18.07 12.11 -9.14
N PHE A 163 17.22 12.38 -8.16
CA PHE A 163 16.34 13.54 -8.15
C PHE A 163 16.12 13.98 -6.69
N THR A 164 15.65 15.21 -6.53
CA THR A 164 15.23 15.77 -5.24
C THR A 164 13.73 15.97 -5.28
N PHE A 165 13.04 15.66 -4.18
CA PHE A 165 11.61 15.92 -4.03
C PHE A 165 11.31 17.41 -4.03
#